data_AF-A0A937DMQ8-F1
#
_entry.id   AF-A0A937DMQ8-F1
#
_cell.length_a   1.000
_cell.length_b   1.000
_cell.length_c   1.000
_cell.angle_alpha   90.00
_cell.angle_beta   90.00
_cell.angle_gamma   90.00
#
_symmetry.space_group_name_H-M   'P 1'
#
loop_
_entity.id
_entity.type
_entity.pdbx_description
1 polymer ?
#
loop_
_entity_poly.entity_id
_entity_poly.type
_entity_poly.pdbx_seq_one_letter_code
_entity_poly.pdbx_strand_id
1 'polypeptide(L)'
;MMLIDTHCHLYSTEFGEEIPEIIERAQKLGVQKFYLPAIDSEVIPAMLDLELAYPNVCFAMMGLHPCSVKENVDEELVIVQDWLHKRNFVAIGEIGLDFYWDKTFVAEQKKAFDLQMNWALVKNKPIVIHTRNAMQETIDMVRPYAKKGLKGIFHCFSGSYESAKQIIDMGFLLGIGGVITYKNAGLPTALDGIGLEHFVLE
;
A
#
# COMPACT_ATOMS: atom_id res chain seq x y z
N MET A 1 17.67 -0.30 -17.53
CA MET A 1 17.23 -0.86 -16.24
C MET A 1 15.71 -0.82 -16.22
N MET A 2 15.04 -1.87 -15.75
CA MET A 2 13.59 -1.87 -15.58
C MET A 2 13.27 -1.55 -14.13
N LEU A 3 12.51 -0.49 -13.89
CA LEU A 3 12.00 -0.09 -12.59
C LEU A 3 10.51 -0.38 -12.53
N ILE A 4 10.04 -0.65 -11.32
CA ILE A 4 8.63 -0.85 -10.98
C ILE A 4 8.35 0.13 -9.85
N ASP A 5 7.32 0.96 -10.05
CA ASP A 5 6.73 1.77 -9.00
C ASP A 5 5.64 0.91 -8.34
N THR A 6 5.90 0.51 -7.10
CA THR A 6 5.01 -0.40 -6.36
C THR A 6 3.83 0.30 -5.69
N HIS A 7 3.77 1.64 -5.70
CA HIS A 7 2.73 2.39 -5.00
C HIS A 7 2.57 3.81 -5.53
N CYS A 8 1.58 4.04 -6.40
CA CYS A 8 1.24 5.38 -6.84
C CYS A 8 -0.25 5.62 -7.05
N HIS A 9 -0.67 6.87 -6.83
CA HIS A 9 -2.06 7.31 -6.97
C HIS A 9 -2.24 8.13 -8.25
N LEU A 10 -1.77 7.61 -9.40
CA LEU A 10 -1.84 8.31 -10.70
C LEU A 10 -3.27 8.68 -11.12
N TYR A 11 -4.27 7.97 -10.59
CA TYR A 11 -5.69 8.27 -10.81
C TYR A 11 -6.19 9.47 -9.99
N SER A 12 -5.34 10.09 -9.16
CA SER A 12 -5.67 11.29 -8.39
C SER A 12 -6.07 12.44 -9.32
N THR A 13 -7.04 13.23 -8.89
CA THR A 13 -7.51 14.41 -9.61
C THR A 13 -6.42 15.48 -9.78
N GLU A 14 -5.36 15.43 -8.98
CA GLU A 14 -4.19 16.31 -9.09
C GLU A 14 -3.44 16.15 -10.43
N PHE A 15 -3.47 14.97 -11.04
CA PHE A 15 -2.80 14.72 -12.32
C PHE A 15 -3.68 14.96 -13.54
N GLY A 16 -4.99 14.75 -13.40
CA GLY A 16 -5.99 15.06 -14.43
C GLY A 16 -5.60 14.58 -15.83
N GLU A 17 -5.53 15.53 -16.78
CA GLU A 17 -5.22 15.25 -18.19
C GLU A 17 -3.73 14.98 -18.47
N GLU A 18 -2.84 15.19 -17.50
CA GLU A 18 -1.38 15.03 -17.67
C GLU A 18 -0.92 13.57 -17.55
N ILE A 19 -1.81 12.66 -17.13
CA ILE A 19 -1.49 11.24 -16.89
C ILE A 19 -0.77 10.57 -18.10
N PRO A 20 -1.21 10.72 -19.37
CA PRO A 20 -0.52 10.12 -20.49
C PRO A 20 0.94 10.59 -20.63
N GLU A 21 1.18 11.88 -20.42
CA GLU A 21 2.54 12.43 -20.49
C GLU A 21 3.41 11.96 -19.31
N ILE A 22 2.82 11.85 -18.12
CA ILE A 22 3.52 11.33 -16.93
C ILE A 22 3.98 9.89 -17.17
N ILE A 23 3.09 9.02 -17.64
CA ILE A 23 3.42 7.61 -17.92
C ILE A 23 4.48 7.52 -19.01
N GLU A 24 4.35 8.29 -20.10
CA GLU A 24 5.34 8.27 -21.19
C GLU A 24 6.72 8.72 -20.69
N ARG A 25 6.80 9.81 -19.91
CA ARG A 25 8.05 10.29 -19.32
C ARG A 25 8.66 9.25 -18.39
N ALA A 26 7.85 8.63 -17.54
CA ALA A 26 8.31 7.62 -16.59
C ALA A 26 8.84 6.35 -17.30
N GLN A 27 8.16 5.90 -18.36
CA GLN A 27 8.61 4.77 -19.18
C GLN A 27 9.92 5.07 -19.93
N LYS A 28 10.09 6.29 -20.45
CA LYS A 28 11.37 6.73 -21.06
C LYS A 28 12.53 6.70 -20.07
N LEU A 29 12.25 6.88 -18.77
CA LEU A 29 13.24 6.79 -17.68
C LEU A 29 13.41 5.37 -17.12
N GLY A 30 12.64 4.39 -17.63
CA GLY A 30 12.76 2.98 -17.25
C GLY A 30 11.74 2.49 -16.23
N VAL A 31 10.81 3.32 -15.74
CA VAL A 31 9.69 2.89 -14.89
C VAL A 31 8.60 2.28 -15.78
N GLN A 32 8.51 0.95 -15.78
CA GLN A 32 7.70 0.21 -16.76
C GLN A 32 6.34 -0.23 -16.21
N LYS A 33 6.19 -0.27 -14.89
CA LYS A 33 4.97 -0.74 -14.22
C LYS A 33 4.63 0.13 -13.03
N PHE A 34 3.33 0.33 -12.84
CA PHE A 34 2.73 1.18 -11.82
C PHE A 34 1.65 0.39 -11.11
N TYR A 35 1.72 0.39 -9.79
CA TYR A 35 0.79 -0.33 -8.94
C TYR A 35 -0.09 0.70 -8.22
N LEU A 36 -1.40 0.55 -8.41
CA LEU A 36 -2.41 1.56 -8.09
C LEU A 36 -3.26 1.06 -6.92
N PRO A 37 -2.90 1.35 -5.66
CA PRO A 37 -3.72 0.96 -4.53
C PRO A 37 -4.95 1.84 -4.41
N ALA A 38 -6.12 1.26 -4.12
CA ALA A 38 -7.33 2.03 -3.83
C ALA A 38 -7.24 2.75 -2.48
N ILE A 39 -8.00 3.85 -2.34
CA ILE A 39 -8.13 4.62 -1.10
C ILE A 39 -9.49 4.35 -0.45
N ASP A 40 -10.57 4.59 -1.19
CA ASP A 40 -11.97 4.35 -0.81
C ASP A 40 -12.83 4.12 -2.06
N SER A 41 -14.14 3.98 -1.88
CA SER A 41 -15.10 3.74 -2.95
C SER A 41 -15.11 4.82 -4.05
N GLU A 42 -14.75 6.07 -3.74
CA GLU A 42 -14.82 7.19 -4.68
C GLU A 42 -13.76 7.09 -5.78
N VAL A 43 -12.58 6.55 -5.46
CA VAL A 43 -11.46 6.45 -6.42
C VAL A 43 -11.51 5.20 -7.30
N ILE A 44 -12.35 4.21 -6.97
CA ILE A 44 -12.38 2.91 -7.66
C ILE A 44 -12.64 3.07 -9.17
N PRO A 45 -13.62 3.85 -9.64
CA PRO A 45 -13.87 3.99 -11.08
C PRO A 45 -12.64 4.53 -11.82
N ALA A 46 -12.05 5.63 -11.35
CA ALA A 46 -10.89 6.26 -11.99
C ALA A 46 -9.65 5.34 -12.00
N MET A 47 -9.41 4.62 -10.89
CA MET A 47 -8.34 3.64 -10.80
C MET A 47 -8.50 2.51 -11.83
N LEU A 48 -9.72 1.97 -11.97
CA LEU A 48 -10.02 0.89 -12.91
C LEU A 48 -9.98 1.36 -14.37
N ASP A 49 -10.46 2.57 -14.65
CA ASP A 49 -10.37 3.18 -15.98
C ASP A 49 -8.90 3.36 -16.39
N LEU A 50 -8.04 3.76 -15.45
CA LEU A 50 -6.61 3.90 -15.69
C LEU A 50 -5.92 2.55 -15.95
N GLU A 51 -6.25 1.51 -15.18
CA GLU A 51 -5.77 0.14 -15.43
C GLU A 51 -6.18 -0.35 -16.83
N LEU A 52 -7.43 -0.08 -17.23
CA LEU A 52 -7.97 -0.46 -18.53
C LEU A 52 -7.28 0.26 -19.69
N ALA A 53 -6.97 1.56 -19.51
CA ALA A 53 -6.29 2.36 -20.52
C ALA A 53 -4.83 1.95 -20.74
N TYR A 54 -4.17 1.40 -19.71
CA TYR A 54 -2.75 1.02 -19.73
C TYR A 54 -2.53 -0.45 -19.35
N PRO A 55 -3.01 -1.41 -20.17
CA PRO A 55 -2.90 -2.83 -19.85
C PRO A 55 -1.44 -3.27 -19.79
N ASN A 56 -1.12 -4.11 -18.79
CA ASN A 56 0.24 -4.59 -18.47
C ASN A 56 1.23 -3.51 -17.98
N VAL A 57 0.77 -2.27 -17.81
CA VAL A 57 1.56 -1.14 -17.30
C VAL A 57 1.01 -0.71 -15.95
N CYS A 58 -0.29 -0.49 -15.85
CA CYS A 58 -0.98 -0.17 -14.60
C CYS A 58 -1.64 -1.41 -14.00
N PHE A 59 -1.59 -1.56 -12.68
CA PHE A 59 -2.16 -2.71 -11.97
C PHE A 59 -2.91 -2.25 -10.73
N ALA A 60 -4.23 -2.46 -10.70
CA ALA A 60 -5.08 -2.04 -9.59
C ALA A 60 -4.95 -2.98 -8.38
N MET A 61 -4.92 -2.40 -7.19
CA MET A 61 -5.13 -3.09 -5.91
C MET A 61 -6.40 -2.57 -5.27
N MET A 62 -7.05 -3.42 -4.48
CA MET A 62 -8.33 -3.09 -3.86
C MET A 62 -8.19 -3.09 -2.34
N GLY A 63 -8.71 -2.06 -1.69
CA GLY A 63 -8.64 -1.89 -0.24
C GLY A 63 -9.32 -0.60 0.21
N LEU A 64 -9.42 -0.44 1.53
CA LEU A 64 -9.86 0.76 2.22
C LEU A 64 -8.70 1.28 3.08
N HIS A 65 -8.25 2.48 2.74
CA HIS A 65 -7.17 3.21 3.38
C HIS A 65 -7.58 3.69 4.78
N PRO A 66 -6.69 3.66 5.79
CA PRO A 66 -7.02 4.06 7.17
C PRO A 66 -7.57 5.48 7.30
N CYS A 67 -7.06 6.45 6.53
CA CYS A 67 -7.57 7.83 6.51
C CYS A 67 -8.99 7.99 5.92
N SER A 68 -9.50 7.00 5.18
CA SER A 68 -10.88 7.00 4.69
C SER A 68 -11.82 6.21 5.60
N VAL A 69 -11.33 5.67 6.72
CA VAL A 69 -12.16 5.00 7.73
C VAL A 69 -12.87 6.04 8.61
N LYS A 70 -14.20 6.05 8.53
CA LYS A 70 -15.12 6.94 9.25
C LYS A 70 -16.33 6.16 9.77
N GLU A 71 -17.44 6.82 10.10
CA GLU A 71 -18.68 6.20 10.56
C GLU A 71 -19.25 5.18 9.55
N ASN A 72 -19.03 5.38 8.25
CA ASN A 72 -19.49 4.52 7.18
C ASN A 72 -18.53 3.34 6.86
N VAL A 73 -17.59 3.02 7.75
CA VAL A 73 -16.58 1.96 7.53
C VAL A 73 -17.18 0.62 7.07
N ASP A 74 -18.34 0.24 7.62
CA ASP A 74 -18.99 -1.02 7.26
C ASP A 74 -19.54 -1.00 5.82
N GLU A 75 -20.01 0.15 5.34
CA GLU A 75 -20.50 0.33 3.98
C GLU A 75 -19.34 0.27 2.97
N GLU A 76 -18.22 0.93 3.27
CA GLU A 76 -17.00 0.88 2.47
C GLU A 76 -16.43 -0.54 2.39
N LEU A 77 -16.40 -1.27 3.51
CA LEU A 77 -15.91 -2.65 3.55
C LEU A 77 -16.80 -3.60 2.72
N VAL A 78 -18.11 -3.38 2.66
CA VAL A 78 -18.99 -4.13 1.75
C VAL A 78 -18.61 -3.89 0.30
N ILE A 79 -18.33 -2.63 -0.09
CA ILE A 79 -17.92 -2.29 -1.46
C ILE A 79 -16.59 -2.97 -1.82
N VAL A 80 -15.59 -2.90 -0.93
CA VAL A 80 -14.30 -3.58 -1.12
C VAL A 80 -14.50 -5.08 -1.29
N GLN A 81 -15.28 -5.72 -0.42
CA GLN A 81 -15.56 -7.15 -0.48
C GLN A 81 -16.25 -7.56 -1.79
N ASP A 82 -17.24 -6.78 -2.23
CA ASP A 82 -17.94 -7.00 -3.50
C ASP A 82 -16.99 -6.95 -4.68
N TRP A 83 -16.09 -5.98 -4.73
CA TRP A 83 -15.08 -5.90 -5.79
C TRP A 83 -14.13 -7.10 -5.78
N LEU A 84 -13.65 -7.49 -4.60
CA LEU A 84 -12.81 -8.67 -4.44
C LEU A 84 -13.51 -9.97 -4.86
N HIS A 85 -14.85 -10.03 -4.88
CA HIS A 85 -15.62 -11.13 -5.43
C HIS A 85 -15.83 -11.04 -6.95
N LYS A 86 -15.97 -9.83 -7.50
CA LYS A 86 -16.21 -9.59 -8.94
C LYS A 86 -15.01 -9.92 -9.80
N ARG A 87 -13.78 -9.63 -9.34
CA ARG A 87 -12.55 -9.89 -10.11
C ARG A 87 -11.33 -10.10 -9.22
N ASN A 88 -10.24 -10.55 -9.84
CA ASN A 88 -8.94 -10.62 -9.21
C ASN A 88 -8.23 -9.25 -9.25
N PHE A 89 -7.58 -8.91 -8.15
CA PHE A 89 -6.64 -7.80 -8.01
C PHE A 89 -5.24 -8.35 -7.76
N VAL A 90 -4.20 -7.55 -8.02
CA VAL A 90 -2.80 -7.99 -7.83
C VAL A 90 -2.41 -8.05 -6.34
N ALA A 91 -3.02 -7.21 -5.50
CA ALA A 91 -2.85 -7.16 -4.05
C ALA A 91 -4.13 -6.60 -3.38
N ILE A 92 -4.18 -6.69 -2.04
CA ILE A 92 -5.15 -5.95 -1.22
C ILE A 92 -4.44 -4.77 -0.57
N GLY A 93 -4.84 -3.56 -0.93
CA GLY A 93 -4.13 -2.32 -0.58
C GLY A 93 -4.81 -1.11 -1.22
N GLU A 94 -4.68 0.07 -0.64
CA GLU A 94 -3.89 0.37 0.54
C GLU A 94 -4.69 0.14 1.83
N ILE A 95 -4.11 -0.55 2.81
CA ILE A 95 -4.78 -0.88 4.08
C ILE A 95 -3.82 -0.63 5.24
N GLY A 96 -4.30 -0.42 6.47
CA GLY A 96 -3.39 -0.28 7.61
C GLY A 96 -3.91 0.61 8.72
N LEU A 97 -3.02 1.38 9.34
CA LEU A 97 -3.32 2.27 10.48
C LEU A 97 -2.65 3.63 10.30
N ASP A 98 -3.39 4.72 10.50
CA ASP A 98 -2.86 6.08 10.57
C ASP A 98 -3.40 6.77 11.83
N PHE A 99 -2.49 7.05 12.77
CA PHE A 99 -2.78 7.70 14.05
C PHE A 99 -2.22 9.13 14.13
N TYR A 100 -1.85 9.72 13.00
CA TYR A 100 -1.26 11.06 12.92
C TYR A 100 -2.33 12.15 12.87
N TRP A 101 -3.31 12.03 11.97
CA TRP A 101 -4.30 13.09 11.73
C TRP A 101 -5.46 13.08 12.71
N ASP A 102 -6.03 11.90 12.94
CA ASP A 102 -7.21 11.71 13.77
C ASP A 102 -7.13 10.34 14.46
N LYS A 103 -7.57 10.29 15.72
CA LYS A 103 -7.64 9.08 16.53
C LYS A 103 -9.08 8.69 16.89
N THR A 104 -10.07 9.40 16.35
CA THR A 104 -11.50 9.14 16.59
C THR A 104 -11.88 7.72 16.18
N PHE A 105 -11.39 7.26 15.02
CA PHE A 105 -11.77 5.97 14.42
C PHE A 105 -10.72 4.86 14.58
N VAL A 106 -9.91 4.87 15.65
CA VAL A 106 -8.85 3.86 15.85
C VAL A 106 -9.41 2.43 15.91
N ALA A 107 -10.57 2.24 16.56
CA ALA A 107 -11.19 0.93 16.66
C ALA A 107 -11.66 0.42 15.30
N GLU A 108 -12.24 1.31 14.50
CA GLU A 108 -12.74 1.08 13.15
C GLU A 108 -11.59 0.81 12.18
N GLN A 109 -10.47 1.55 12.27
CA GLN A 109 -9.27 1.28 11.47
C GLN A 109 -8.73 -0.12 11.76
N LYS A 110 -8.64 -0.52 13.04
CA LYS A 110 -8.20 -1.87 13.42
C LYS A 110 -9.15 -2.95 12.91
N LYS A 111 -10.46 -2.72 13.00
CA LYS A 111 -11.49 -3.63 12.45
C LYS A 111 -11.34 -3.77 10.94
N ALA A 112 -11.23 -2.67 10.21
CA ALA A 112 -11.07 -2.65 8.76
C ALA A 112 -9.77 -3.35 8.34
N PHE A 113 -8.66 -3.08 9.04
CA PHE A 113 -7.37 -3.69 8.74
C PHE A 113 -7.38 -5.21 8.98
N ASP A 114 -7.91 -5.66 10.11
CA ASP A 114 -8.06 -7.09 10.44
C ASP A 114 -8.89 -7.85 9.39
N LEU A 115 -10.03 -7.28 8.99
CA LEU A 115 -10.92 -7.89 8.01
C LEU A 115 -10.26 -8.00 6.62
N GLN A 116 -9.56 -6.95 6.19
CA GLN A 116 -8.86 -6.93 4.91
C GLN A 116 -7.66 -7.89 4.87
N MET A 117 -6.92 -8.04 5.98
CA MET A 117 -5.88 -9.07 6.11
C MET A 117 -6.46 -10.50 6.05
N ASN A 118 -7.63 -10.71 6.64
CA ASN A 118 -8.35 -11.99 6.54
C ASN A 118 -8.75 -12.28 5.09
N TRP A 119 -9.28 -11.29 4.35
CA TRP A 119 -9.60 -11.46 2.93
C TRP A 119 -8.36 -11.77 2.10
N ALA A 120 -7.23 -11.12 2.38
CA ALA A 120 -5.97 -11.34 1.67
C ALA A 120 -5.46 -12.78 1.86
N LEU A 121 -5.51 -13.29 3.09
CA LEU A 121 -5.19 -14.69 3.40
C LEU A 121 -6.08 -15.66 2.63
N VAL A 122 -7.41 -15.48 2.70
CA VAL A 122 -8.38 -16.37 2.02
C VAL A 122 -8.18 -16.36 0.50
N LYS A 123 -7.86 -15.20 -0.07
CA LYS A 123 -7.65 -15.04 -1.51
C LYS A 123 -6.21 -15.33 -1.96
N ASN A 124 -5.32 -15.67 -1.03
CA ASN A 124 -3.89 -15.84 -1.27
C ASN A 124 -3.28 -14.65 -2.04
N LYS A 125 -3.57 -13.44 -1.57
CA LYS A 125 -3.08 -12.18 -2.13
C LYS A 125 -2.10 -11.50 -1.17
N PRO A 126 -1.05 -10.84 -1.68
CA PRO A 126 -0.22 -9.98 -0.85
C PRO A 126 -1.01 -8.74 -0.43
N ILE A 127 -0.54 -8.08 0.64
CA ILE A 127 -1.08 -6.79 1.10
C ILE A 127 -0.09 -5.65 0.90
N VAL A 128 -0.60 -4.44 0.74
CA VAL A 128 0.20 -3.20 0.77
C VAL A 128 -0.28 -2.34 1.92
N ILE A 129 0.65 -2.03 2.84
CA ILE A 129 0.34 -1.58 4.19
C ILE A 129 0.76 -0.13 4.40
N HIS A 130 -0.21 0.71 4.73
CA HIS A 130 0.02 2.04 5.28
C HIS A 130 0.29 1.95 6.78
N THR A 131 1.31 2.65 7.25
CA THR A 131 1.44 2.91 8.69
C THR A 131 2.03 4.27 8.96
N ARG A 132 1.35 5.05 9.81
CA ARG A 132 1.83 6.36 10.25
C ARG A 132 1.47 6.59 11.71
N ASN A 133 2.48 6.93 12.51
CA ASN A 133 2.36 7.04 13.98
C ASN A 133 1.76 5.78 14.65
N ALA A 134 1.85 4.63 14.00
CA ALA A 134 1.23 3.36 14.43
C ALA A 134 2.12 2.14 14.12
N MET A 135 3.43 2.34 13.89
CA MET A 135 4.33 1.31 13.34
C MET A 135 4.32 0.01 14.15
N GLN A 136 4.48 0.10 15.48
CA GLN A 136 4.54 -1.10 16.32
C GLN A 136 3.17 -1.79 16.39
N GLU A 137 2.08 -1.02 16.51
CA GLU A 137 0.72 -1.55 16.46
C GLU A 137 0.41 -2.26 15.14
N THR A 138 0.84 -1.71 14.00
CA THR A 138 0.72 -2.34 12.69
C THR A 138 1.51 -3.65 12.64
N ILE A 139 2.77 -3.66 13.10
CA ILE A 139 3.61 -4.86 13.16
C ILE A 139 2.94 -5.95 14.00
N ASP A 140 2.43 -5.59 15.18
CA ASP A 140 1.82 -6.52 16.11
C ASP A 140 0.53 -7.15 15.55
N MET A 141 -0.29 -6.35 14.83
CA MET A 141 -1.48 -6.84 14.14
C MET A 141 -1.15 -7.75 12.96
N VAL A 142 -0.11 -7.45 12.19
CA VAL A 142 0.30 -8.24 11.01
C VAL A 142 0.94 -9.57 11.41
N ARG A 143 1.69 -9.62 12.50
CA ARG A 143 2.45 -10.79 12.97
C ARG A 143 1.67 -12.11 13.00
N PRO A 144 0.44 -12.20 13.58
CA PRO A 144 -0.33 -13.45 13.54
C PRO A 144 -0.76 -13.86 12.12
N TYR A 145 -0.91 -12.92 11.19
CA TYR A 145 -1.24 -13.19 9.79
C TYR A 145 -0.02 -13.62 8.99
N ALA A 146 1.14 -13.01 9.25
CA ALA A 146 2.42 -13.42 8.67
C ALA A 146 2.72 -14.89 8.97
N LYS A 147 2.48 -15.33 10.21
CA LYS A 147 2.60 -16.74 10.63
C LYS A 147 1.68 -17.70 9.86
N LYS A 148 0.57 -17.20 9.31
CA LYS A 148 -0.36 -17.96 8.47
C LYS A 148 0.00 -17.89 6.98
N GLY A 149 1.11 -17.24 6.63
CA GLY A 149 1.60 -17.13 5.26
C GLY A 149 1.24 -15.82 4.55
N LEU A 150 0.64 -14.84 5.23
CA LEU A 150 0.40 -13.52 4.63
C LEU A 150 1.74 -12.84 4.33
N LYS A 151 1.83 -12.23 3.16
CA LYS A 151 3.01 -11.48 2.69
C LYS A 151 2.58 -10.11 2.20
N GLY A 152 3.51 -9.19 2.06
CA GLY A 152 3.20 -7.86 1.59
C GLY A 152 4.35 -6.88 1.70
N ILE A 153 3.99 -5.62 1.54
CA ILE A 153 4.90 -4.48 1.60
C ILE A 153 4.41 -3.53 2.69
N PHE A 154 5.31 -3.10 3.58
CA PHE A 154 5.11 -1.89 4.38
C PHE A 154 5.54 -0.72 3.52
N HIS A 155 4.58 -0.04 2.88
CA HIS A 155 4.88 1.04 1.93
C HIS A 155 5.37 2.28 2.69
N CYS A 156 6.12 3.14 2.00
CA CYS A 156 6.67 4.40 2.51
C CYS A 156 7.31 4.25 3.89
N PHE A 157 8.19 3.26 4.02
CA PHE A 157 8.79 2.91 5.30
C PHE A 157 9.63 4.07 5.85
N SER A 158 9.29 4.48 7.07
CA SER A 158 9.92 5.59 7.80
C SER A 158 10.22 5.26 9.27
N GLY A 159 10.33 3.96 9.58
CA GLY A 159 10.60 3.45 10.94
C GLY A 159 12.09 3.35 11.28
N SER A 160 12.38 2.76 12.44
CA SER A 160 13.76 2.49 12.88
C SER A 160 14.30 1.16 12.33
N TYR A 161 15.60 0.92 12.51
CA TYR A 161 16.24 -0.36 12.17
C TYR A 161 15.54 -1.55 12.85
N GLU A 162 15.10 -1.39 14.10
CA GLU A 162 14.40 -2.42 14.85
C GLU A 162 13.03 -2.75 14.24
N SER A 163 12.28 -1.73 13.79
CA SER A 163 11.02 -1.95 13.06
C SER A 163 11.28 -2.62 11.72
N ALA A 164 12.28 -2.17 10.96
CA ALA A 164 12.67 -2.76 9.68
C ALA A 164 12.98 -4.26 9.85
N LYS A 165 13.80 -4.61 10.84
CA LYS A 165 14.14 -5.99 11.16
C LYS A 165 12.92 -6.84 11.52
N GLN A 166 12.02 -6.32 12.36
CA GLN A 166 10.78 -7.04 12.68
C GLN A 166 9.92 -7.30 11.45
N ILE A 167 9.81 -6.34 10.53
CA ILE A 167 9.06 -6.48 9.27
C ILE A 167 9.70 -7.55 8.37
N ILE A 168 11.02 -7.49 8.21
CA ILE A 168 11.79 -8.45 7.40
C ILE A 168 11.72 -9.87 7.96
N ASP A 169 11.84 -10.03 9.28
CA ASP A 169 11.75 -11.33 9.96
C ASP A 169 10.35 -11.97 9.80
N MET A 170 9.31 -11.15 9.54
CA MET A 170 7.97 -11.62 9.18
C MET A 170 7.82 -11.99 7.70
N GLY A 171 8.83 -11.76 6.86
CA GLY A 171 8.82 -12.04 5.43
C GLY A 171 8.15 -10.95 4.57
N PHE A 172 8.04 -9.73 5.10
CA PHE A 172 7.52 -8.56 4.39
C PHE A 172 8.68 -7.73 3.80
N LEU A 173 8.36 -6.96 2.76
CA LEU A 173 9.29 -6.02 2.14
C LEU A 173 9.03 -4.60 2.64
N LEU A 174 10.04 -3.74 2.52
CA LEU A 174 9.97 -2.32 2.86
C LEU A 174 9.87 -1.51 1.56
N GLY A 175 8.80 -0.72 1.42
CA GLY A 175 8.67 0.27 0.36
C GLY A 175 9.53 1.47 0.66
N ILE A 176 10.39 1.84 -0.29
CA ILE A 176 11.32 2.96 -0.16
C ILE A 176 11.00 4.02 -1.22
N GLY A 177 10.26 5.03 -0.81
CA GLY A 177 9.95 6.21 -1.62
C GLY A 177 10.96 7.36 -1.48
N GLY A 178 10.58 8.51 -2.01
CA GLY A 178 11.41 9.73 -2.05
C GLY A 178 11.88 10.25 -0.67
N VAL A 179 11.24 9.85 0.43
CA VAL A 179 11.61 10.24 1.81
C VAL A 179 13.06 9.91 2.13
N ILE A 180 13.64 8.86 1.51
CA ILE A 180 15.05 8.51 1.69
C ILE A 180 16.01 9.66 1.30
N THR A 181 15.59 10.55 0.42
CA THR A 181 16.39 11.70 -0.04
C THR A 181 16.37 12.88 0.94
N TYR A 182 15.52 12.85 1.96
CA TYR A 182 15.38 13.95 2.91
C TYR A 182 16.47 13.88 3.99
N LYS A 183 17.24 14.96 4.13
CA LYS A 183 18.40 15.05 5.03
C LYS A 183 18.11 14.68 6.49
N ASN A 184 16.88 14.92 6.95
CA ASN A 184 16.48 14.74 8.36
C ASN A 184 15.59 13.51 8.59
N ALA A 185 15.38 12.64 7.60
CA ALA A 185 14.48 11.51 7.74
C ALA A 185 15.03 10.40 8.65
N GLY A 186 16.35 10.35 8.90
CA GLY A 186 17.00 9.26 9.64
C GLY A 186 16.97 7.89 8.94
N LEU A 187 16.23 7.79 7.83
CA LEU A 187 15.99 6.56 7.08
C LEU A 187 17.27 5.92 6.53
N PRO A 188 18.26 6.66 5.96
CA PRO A 188 19.51 6.04 5.53
C PRO A 188 20.24 5.29 6.66
N THR A 189 20.23 5.84 7.88
CA THR A 189 20.80 5.18 9.05
C THR A 189 19.97 3.98 9.48
N ALA A 190 18.65 4.07 9.44
CA ALA A 190 17.75 2.97 9.80
C ALA A 190 17.86 1.76 8.85
N LEU A 191 18.29 1.99 7.62
CA LEU A 191 18.46 0.95 6.60
C LEU A 191 19.91 0.45 6.46
N ASP A 192 20.84 1.01 7.24
CA ASP A 192 22.24 0.60 7.17
C ASP A 192 22.40 -0.89 7.54
N GLY A 193 23.13 -1.63 6.71
CA GLY A 193 23.31 -3.07 6.86
C GLY A 193 22.12 -3.96 6.46
N ILE A 194 21.02 -3.40 5.93
CA ILE A 194 19.91 -4.20 5.36
C ILE A 194 20.18 -4.48 3.87
N GLY A 195 20.02 -5.75 3.46
CA GLY A 195 20.20 -6.18 2.07
C GLY A 195 19.12 -5.65 1.12
N LEU A 196 19.50 -5.38 -0.13
CA LEU A 196 18.60 -4.81 -1.16
C LEU A 196 17.42 -5.73 -1.51
N GLU A 197 17.53 -7.03 -1.26
CA GLU A 197 16.47 -8.02 -1.47
C GLU A 197 15.23 -7.78 -0.60
N HIS A 198 15.34 -6.93 0.42
CA HIS A 198 14.24 -6.57 1.33
C HIS A 198 13.50 -5.30 0.91
N PHE A 199 13.93 -4.65 -0.17
CA PHE A 199 13.40 -3.36 -0.61
C PHE A 199 12.60 -3.46 -1.90
N VAL A 200 11.59 -2.62 -2.00
CA VAL A 200 10.92 -2.25 -3.25
C VAL A 200 10.91 -0.73 -3.38
N LEU A 201 10.79 -0.24 -4.61
CA LEU A 201 10.74 1.18 -4.91
C LEU A 201 9.30 1.63 -5.19
N GLU A 202 9.04 2.89 -4.88
CA GLU A 202 7.78 3.62 -5.03
C GLU A 202 8.09 5.11 -5.30
#